data_AF-A0A7C8KPS1-F1
#
_entry.id   AF-A0A7C8KPS1-F1
#
_cell.length_a   1.000
_cell.length_b   1.000
_cell.length_c   1.000
_cell.angle_alpha   90.00
_cell.angle_beta   90.00
_cell.angle_gamma   90.00
#
_symmetry.space_group_name_H-M   'P 1'
#
loop_
_entity.id
_entity.type
_entity.pdbx_description
1 polymer ?
#
loop_
_entity_poly.entity_id
_entity_poly.type
_entity_poly.pdbx_seq_one_letter_code
_entity_poly.pdbx_strand_id
1 'polypeptide(L)'
;MLQETFHFHPNYIAKSMQKAFGSTPIEYLMKYRIEQAKMLLIQTSWKIATIAEEVGFGQTPYFTRQFRKFTGQSPSQFRKKFIGSK
;
A
#
# COMPACT_ATOMS: atom_id res chain seq x y z
N MET A 1 -20.17 0.56 -4.77
CA MET A 1 -18.88 1.04 -5.30
C MET A 1 -18.26 0.15 -6.37
N LEU A 2 -17.82 -1.10 -6.14
CA LEU A 2 -17.24 -1.94 -7.24
C LEU A 2 -18.27 -2.75 -8.04
N GLN A 3 -19.40 -3.10 -7.44
CA GLN A 3 -20.44 -3.93 -8.07
C GLN A 3 -21.32 -3.15 -9.07
N GLU A 4 -21.51 -1.86 -8.84
CA GLU A 4 -22.38 -0.98 -9.65
C GLU A 4 -21.72 -0.51 -10.95
N THR A 5 -20.39 -0.49 -11.03
CA THR A 5 -19.66 0.06 -12.19
C THR A 5 -19.28 -1.01 -13.21
N PHE A 6 -19.15 -2.27 -12.79
CA PHE A 6 -18.57 -3.32 -13.64
C PHE A 6 -19.51 -4.50 -13.94
N HIS A 7 -20.73 -4.56 -13.41
CA HIS A 7 -21.68 -5.67 -13.60
C HIS A 7 -21.12 -7.09 -13.31
N PHE A 8 -19.96 -7.20 -12.67
CA PHE A 8 -19.34 -8.48 -12.34
C PHE A 8 -19.48 -8.76 -10.84
N HIS A 9 -19.89 -9.98 -10.51
CA HIS A 9 -19.91 -10.45 -9.13
C HIS A 9 -18.46 -10.38 -8.57
N PRO A 10 -18.22 -9.86 -7.35
CA PRO A 10 -16.87 -9.67 -6.77
C PRO A 10 -15.98 -10.93 -6.85
N ASN A 11 -16.59 -12.10 -6.71
CA ASN A 11 -15.91 -13.40 -6.82
C ASN A 11 -15.35 -13.68 -8.22
N TYR A 12 -15.95 -13.15 -9.28
CA TYR A 12 -15.46 -13.31 -10.65
C TYR A 12 -14.20 -12.47 -10.90
N ILE A 13 -14.18 -11.23 -10.39
CA ILE A 13 -13.02 -10.33 -10.48
C ILE A 13 -11.85 -10.91 -9.67
N ALA A 14 -12.12 -11.39 -8.45
CA ALA A 14 -11.09 -12.01 -7.61
C ALA A 14 -10.48 -13.25 -8.27
N LYS A 15 -11.30 -14.17 -8.80
CA LYS A 15 -10.82 -15.37 -9.51
C LYS A 15 -10.07 -15.03 -10.80
N SER A 16 -10.51 -14.02 -11.54
CA SER A 16 -9.86 -13.59 -12.77
C SER A 16 -8.50 -12.96 -12.49
N MET A 17 -8.39 -12.09 -11.48
CA MET A 17 -7.09 -11.53 -11.08
C MET A 17 -6.16 -12.59 -10.49
N GLN A 18 -6.67 -13.58 -9.75
CA GLN A 18 -5.86 -14.69 -9.28
C GLN A 18 -5.26 -15.48 -10.46
N LYS A 19 -6.05 -15.74 -11.51
CA LYS A 19 -5.57 -16.42 -12.74
C LYS A 19 -4.57 -15.58 -13.54
N ALA A 20 -4.79 -14.27 -13.66
CA ALA A 20 -3.97 -13.41 -14.52
C ALA A 20 -2.70 -12.88 -13.81
N PHE A 21 -2.77 -12.60 -12.52
CA PHE A 21 -1.73 -11.90 -11.76
C PHE A 21 -1.22 -12.68 -10.54
N GLY A 22 -1.78 -13.85 -10.25
CA GLY A 22 -1.39 -14.68 -9.10
C GLY A 22 -1.74 -14.07 -7.74
N SER A 23 -2.55 -13.02 -7.71
CA SER A 23 -2.98 -12.34 -6.47
C SER A 23 -4.38 -11.76 -6.61
N THR A 24 -5.06 -11.63 -5.48
CA THR A 24 -6.37 -10.97 -5.41
C THR A 24 -6.25 -9.46 -5.67
N PRO A 25 -7.34 -8.78 -6.08
CA PRO A 25 -7.35 -7.33 -6.27
C PRO A 25 -6.87 -6.56 -5.03
N ILE A 26 -7.25 -7.03 -3.84
CA ILE A 26 -6.89 -6.39 -2.57
C ILE A 26 -5.39 -6.54 -2.30
N GLU A 27 -4.82 -7.72 -2.52
CA GLU A 27 -3.38 -7.93 -2.34
C GLU A 27 -2.55 -7.08 -3.31
N TYR A 28 -2.99 -6.99 -4.56
CA TYR A 28 -2.35 -6.13 -5.55
C TYR A 28 -2.39 -4.66 -5.13
N LEU A 29 -3.58 -4.18 -4.73
CA LEU A 29 -3.76 -2.81 -4.25
C LEU A 29 -2.88 -2.52 -3.03
N MET A 30 -2.78 -3.46 -2.09
CA MET A 30 -1.92 -3.32 -0.93
C MET A 30 -0.45 -3.19 -1.32
N LYS A 31 0.05 -4.04 -2.23
CA LYS A 31 1.43 -3.94 -2.75
C LYS A 31 1.67 -2.58 -3.41
N TYR A 32 0.76 -2.17 -4.29
CA TYR A 32 0.85 -0.88 -4.99
C TYR A 32 0.94 0.29 -3.99
N ARG A 33 0.05 0.34 -2.99
CA ARG A 33 0.06 1.40 -1.97
C ARG A 33 1.36 1.43 -1.17
N ILE A 34 1.95 0.27 -0.86
CA ILE A 34 3.24 0.21 -0.18
C ILE A 34 4.36 0.76 -1.05
N GLU A 35 4.39 0.45 -2.35
CA GLU A 35 5.39 1.02 -3.26
C GLU A 35 5.27 2.54 -3.37
N GLN A 36 4.05 3.07 -3.48
CA GLN A 36 3.81 4.53 -3.43
C GLN A 36 4.30 5.15 -2.12
N ALA A 37 4.01 4.49 -0.99
CA ALA A 37 4.45 4.97 0.31
C ALA A 37 5.98 5.02 0.44
N LYS A 38 6.70 4.03 -0.11
CA LYS A 38 8.17 4.04 -0.13
C LYS A 38 8.71 5.27 -0.88
N MET A 39 8.14 5.59 -2.04
CA MET A 39 8.56 6.75 -2.83
C MET A 39 8.32 8.05 -2.05
N LEU A 40 7.13 8.24 -1.49
CA LEU A 40 6.81 9.43 -0.68
C LEU A 40 7.69 9.55 0.57
N LEU A 41 8.04 8.43 1.21
CA LEU A 41 8.94 8.42 2.37
C LEU A 41 10.34 8.93 2.03
N ILE A 42 10.83 8.70 0.82
CA ILE A 42 12.17 9.11 0.34
C ILE A 42 12.12 10.54 -0.22
N GLN A 43 11.09 10.86 -1.01
CA GLN A 43 11.01 12.10 -1.78
C GLN A 43 10.46 13.28 -0.98
N THR A 44 9.81 13.03 0.16
CA THR A 44 9.15 14.09 0.95
C THR A 44 9.54 14.04 2.42
N SER A 45 9.41 15.17 3.09
CA SER A 45 9.51 15.31 4.55
C SER A 45 8.16 15.12 5.27
N TRP A 46 7.12 14.66 4.58
CA TRP A 46 5.77 14.56 5.13
C TRP A 46 5.69 13.65 6.35
N LYS A 47 4.76 13.94 7.26
CA LYS A 47 4.52 13.08 8.43
C LYS A 47 4.01 11.70 7.96
N ILE A 48 4.36 10.66 8.71
CA ILE A 48 3.95 9.28 8.41
C ILE A 48 2.42 9.15 8.32
N ALA A 49 1.68 9.90 9.14
CA ALA A 49 0.23 9.95 9.11
C ALA A 49 -0.31 10.50 7.78
N THR A 50 0.27 11.60 7.27
CA THR A 50 -0.09 12.19 5.98
C THR A 50 0.14 11.20 4.84
N ILE A 51 1.27 10.48 4.85
CA ILE A 51 1.54 9.45 3.83
C ILE A 51 0.54 8.30 3.92
N ALA A 52 0.16 7.88 5.14
CA ALA A 52 -0.84 6.82 5.32
C ALA A 52 -2.21 7.21 4.76
N GLU A 53 -2.60 8.47 4.91
CA GLU A 53 -3.83 9.02 4.34
C GLU A 53 -3.75 9.09 2.81
N GLU A 54 -2.65 9.66 2.28
CA GLU A 54 -2.43 9.84 0.84
C GLU A 54 -2.45 8.52 0.07
N VAL A 55 -1.79 7.49 0.61
CA VAL A 55 -1.76 6.16 -0.03
C VAL A 55 -2.99 5.30 0.32
N GLY A 56 -4.01 5.89 0.94
CA GLY A 56 -5.34 5.32 1.11
C GLY A 56 -5.49 4.29 2.24
N PHE A 57 -4.59 4.27 3.23
CA PHE A 57 -4.75 3.44 4.43
C PHE A 57 -5.65 4.08 5.48
N GLY A 58 -5.73 5.42 5.52
CA GLY A 58 -6.58 6.21 6.43
C GLY A 58 -6.18 6.17 7.91
N GLN A 59 -5.58 5.07 8.37
CA GLN A 59 -5.12 4.90 9.75
C GLN A 59 -3.63 4.57 9.81
N THR A 60 -2.88 5.45 10.47
CA THR A 60 -1.42 5.32 10.66
C THR A 60 -0.99 3.98 11.31
N PRO A 61 -1.67 3.45 12.35
CA PRO A 61 -1.29 2.17 12.94
C PRO A 61 -1.46 1.00 11.98
N TYR A 62 -2.53 1.00 11.19
CA TYR A 62 -2.79 -0.03 10.19
C TYR A 62 -1.74 0.02 9.06
N PHE A 63 -1.49 1.22 8.52
CA PHE A 63 -0.44 1.46 7.55
C PHE A 63 0.92 0.96 8.06
N THR A 64 1.32 1.34 9.28
CA THR A 64 2.61 0.95 9.85
C THR A 64 2.76 -0.56 9.95
N ARG A 65 1.71 -1.27 10.38
CA ARG A 65 1.70 -2.73 10.44
C ARG A 65 1.84 -3.35 9.06
N GLN A 66 1.09 -2.87 8.08
CA GLN A 66 1.11 -3.41 6.73
C GLN A 66 2.44 -3.12 6.02
N PHE A 67 2.97 -1.91 6.18
CA PHE A 67 4.26 -1.51 5.64
C PHE A 67 5.38 -2.38 6.20
N ARG A 68 5.40 -2.62 7.52
CA ARG A 68 6.37 -3.54 8.12
C ARG A 68 6.21 -4.96 7.61
N LYS A 69 4.97 -5.45 7.43
CA LYS A 69 4.71 -6.78 6.87
C LYS A 69 5.31 -6.95 5.46
N PHE A 70 5.23 -5.93 4.62
CA PHE A 70 5.74 -6.00 3.24
C PHE A 70 7.22 -5.65 3.09
N THR A 71 7.78 -4.82 3.97
CA THR A 71 9.14 -4.27 3.81
C THR A 71 10.14 -4.76 4.85
N GLY A 72 9.68 -5.43 5.91
CA GLY A 72 10.49 -5.87 7.04
C GLY A 72 10.82 -4.78 8.07
N GLN A 73 10.48 -3.51 7.82
CA GLN A 73 10.84 -2.38 8.68
C GLN A 73 9.72 -1.35 8.79
N SER A 74 9.72 -0.51 9.83
CA SER A 74 8.70 0.55 9.97
C SER A 74 8.90 1.67 8.94
N PRO A 75 7.85 2.46 8.60
CA PRO A 75 7.98 3.61 7.71
C PRO A 75 9.08 4.59 8.14
N SER A 76 9.17 4.88 9.45
CA SER A 76 10.19 5.79 10.00
C SER A 76 11.61 5.21 9.88
N GLN A 77 11.78 3.90 10.14
CA GLN A 77 13.06 3.22 9.95
C GLN A 77 13.46 3.21 8.47
N PHE A 78 12.49 2.97 7.57
CA PHE A 78 12.70 3.02 6.13
C PHE A 78 13.19 4.39 5.70
N ARG A 79 12.49 5.46 6.07
CA ARG A 79 12.93 6.83 5.77
C ARG A 79 14.34 7.11 6.28
N LYS A 80 14.62 6.77 7.54
CA LYS A 80 15.94 6.99 8.14
C LYS A 80 17.05 6.25 7.37
N LYS A 81 16.79 5.03 6.91
CA LYS A 81 17.77 4.23 6.15
C LYS A 81 18.15 4.86 4.81
N PHE A 82 17.20 5.48 4.11
CA PHE A 82 17.43 6.02 2.76
C PHE A 82 17.75 7.52 2.72
N ILE A 83 17.38 8.29 3.76
CA ILE A 83 17.67 9.72 3.88
C ILE A 83 18.82 10.00 4.85
N GLY A 84 19.02 9.15 5.87
CA GLY A 84 19.99 9.32 6.96
C GLY A 84 21.45 8.99 6.59
N SER A 85 21.82 9.09 5.32
CA SER A 85 23.21 9.09 4.85
C SER A 85 23.46 10.37 4.07
N LYS A 86 23.57 11.47 4.81
CA LYS A 86 24.28 12.69 4.41
C LYS A 86 25.00 13.23 5.62
#